data_AF-A0AAP4UCS7-F1
#
_entry.id   AF-A0AAP4UCS7-F1
#
_cell.length_a   1.000
_cell.length_b   1.000
_cell.length_c   1.000
_cell.angle_alpha   90.00
_cell.angle_beta   90.00
_cell.angle_gamma   90.00
#
_symmetry.space_group_name_H-M   'P 1'
#
loop_
_entity.id
_entity.type
_entity.pdbx_description
1 polymer ?
#
loop_
_entity_poly.entity_id
_entity_poly.type
_entity_poly.pdbx_seq_one_letter_code
_entity_poly.pdbx_strand_id
1 'polypeptide(L)'
;MWHALFVGLPLFSAVRIGLVTVPLGYKGIIHKQFPPKGVKVYKPTPILRGWKASAKSIFHLLILSLFILFSVWGYFQVEQMPHEIPDDFDLSVCETNK
;
A
#
# COMPACT_ATOMS: atom_id res chain seq x y z
N MET A 1 12.63 16.15 -1.38
CA MET A 1 11.20 16.03 -1.79
C MET A 1 10.87 14.62 -2.29
N TRP A 2 11.57 14.12 -3.31
CA TRP A 2 11.27 12.83 -3.95
C TRP A 2 11.27 11.62 -3.02
N HIS A 3 12.20 11.54 -2.05
CA HIS A 3 12.17 10.47 -1.05
C HIS A 3 10.86 10.43 -0.24
N ALA A 4 10.30 11.59 0.12
CA ALA A 4 9.04 11.63 0.85
C ALA A 4 7.88 11.09 -0.02
N LEU A 5 7.88 11.39 -1.33
CA LEU A 5 6.85 10.96 -2.26
C LEU A 5 6.96 9.47 -2.64
N PHE A 6 8.15 9.01 -3.03
CA PHE A 6 8.34 7.67 -3.58
C PHE A 6 8.66 6.62 -2.52
N VAL A 7 9.24 7.00 -1.38
CA VAL A 7 9.58 6.06 -0.30
C VAL A 7 8.65 6.27 0.89
N GLY A 8 8.56 7.51 1.38
CA GLY A 8 7.82 7.87 2.58
C GLY A 8 6.33 7.59 2.49
N LEU A 9 5.66 8.08 1.43
CA LEU A 9 4.22 7.91 1.26
C LEU A 9 3.79 6.44 1.11
N PRO A 10 4.44 5.60 0.27
CA PRO A 10 4.13 4.17 0.24
C PRO A 10 4.41 3.47 1.57
N LEU A 11 5.52 3.77 2.24
CA LEU A 11 5.87 3.15 3.52
C LEU A 11 4.88 3.52 4.64
N PHE A 12 4.52 4.79 4.73
CA PHE A 12 3.52 5.26 5.69
C PHE A 12 2.15 4.59 5.44
N SER A 13 1.77 4.47 4.17
CA SER A 13 0.55 3.75 3.77
C SER A 13 0.63 2.27 4.15
N ALA A 14 1.79 1.63 3.95
CA ALA A 14 2.05 0.25 4.36
C ALA A 14 1.80 0.06 5.87
N VAL A 15 2.34 0.95 6.70
CA VAL A 15 2.15 0.88 8.16
C VAL A 15 0.67 1.00 8.53
N ARG A 16 -0.03 2.02 7.98
CA ARG A 16 -1.45 2.27 8.29
C ARG A 16 -2.35 1.11 7.85
N ILE A 17 -2.16 0.61 6.64
CA ILE A 17 -2.95 -0.51 6.10
C ILE A 17 -2.58 -1.80 6.83
N GLY A 18 -1.29 -2.03 7.06
CA GLY A 18 -0.76 -3.23 7.71
C GLY A 18 -1.33 -3.47 9.11
N LEU A 19 -1.56 -2.41 9.89
CA LEU A 19 -2.21 -2.51 11.20
C LEU A 19 -3.58 -3.21 11.16
N VAL A 20 -4.30 -3.10 10.04
CA VAL A 20 -5.62 -3.71 9.86
C VAL A 20 -5.52 -5.01 9.08
N THR A 21 -4.74 -5.04 8.00
CA THR A 21 -4.72 -6.17 7.06
C THR A 21 -3.86 -7.34 7.55
N VAL A 22 -2.77 -7.10 8.28
CA VAL A 22 -1.88 -8.17 8.77
C VAL A 22 -2.58 -9.09 9.77
N PRO A 23 -3.23 -8.59 10.84
CA PRO A 23 -3.93 -9.46 11.76
C PRO A 23 -5.05 -10.25 11.07
N LEU A 24 -5.73 -9.63 10.10
CA LEU A 24 -6.83 -10.26 9.38
C LEU A 24 -6.35 -11.37 8.44
N GLY A 25 -5.30 -11.11 7.67
CA GLY A 25 -4.67 -12.10 6.79
C GLY A 25 -4.01 -13.24 7.58
N TYR A 26 -3.21 -12.91 8.58
CA TYR A 26 -2.51 -13.90 9.42
C TYR A 26 -3.50 -14.83 10.14
N LYS A 27 -4.49 -14.27 10.86
CA LYS A 27 -5.51 -15.08 11.55
C LYS A 27 -6.38 -15.85 10.56
N GLY A 28 -6.63 -15.30 9.36
CA GLY A 28 -7.42 -15.98 8.33
C GLY A 28 -6.75 -17.27 7.82
N ILE A 29 -5.42 -17.23 7.65
CA ILE A 29 -4.61 -18.41 7.28
C ILE A 29 -4.61 -19.43 8.41
N ILE A 30 -4.29 -19.01 9.64
CA ILE A 30 -4.18 -19.90 10.81
C ILE A 30 -5.53 -20.58 11.12
N HIS A 31 -6.63 -19.82 11.08
CA HIS A 31 -7.96 -20.37 11.33
C HIS A 31 -8.55 -21.12 10.13
N LYS A 32 -7.88 -21.11 8.97
CA LYS A 32 -8.36 -21.71 7.70
C LYS A 32 -9.78 -21.25 7.30
N GLN A 33 -10.15 -20.03 7.70
CA GLN A 33 -11.46 -19.44 7.42
C GLN A 33 -11.39 -17.91 7.29
N PHE A 34 -12.32 -17.35 6.53
CA PHE A 34 -12.49 -15.90 6.42
C PHE A 34 -13.98 -15.52 6.51
N PRO A 35 -14.40 -14.61 7.39
CA PRO A 35 -13.60 -13.85 8.36
C PRO A 35 -12.94 -14.73 9.44
N PRO A 36 -11.80 -14.32 10.04
CA PRO A 36 -11.19 -15.06 11.13
C PRO A 36 -12.12 -15.16 12.36
N LYS A 37 -11.94 -16.21 13.17
CA LYS A 37 -12.70 -16.38 14.42
C LYS A 37 -12.53 -15.16 15.34
N GLY A 38 -13.62 -14.75 15.99
CA GLY A 38 -13.63 -13.62 16.94
C GLY A 38 -13.58 -12.22 16.30
N VAL A 39 -13.63 -12.11 14.97
CA VAL A 39 -13.68 -10.82 14.28
C VAL A 39 -15.14 -10.35 14.19
N LYS A 40 -15.40 -9.12 14.64
CA LYS A 40 -16.70 -8.49 14.52
C LYS A 40 -16.99 -8.19 13.04
N VAL A 41 -18.17 -8.60 12.59
CA VAL A 41 -18.68 -8.29 11.25
C VAL A 41 -19.86 -7.33 11.36
N TYR A 42 -20.04 -6.48 10.36
CA TYR A 42 -21.14 -5.51 10.32
C TYR A 42 -22.51 -6.17 10.07
N LYS A 43 -22.55 -7.24 9.26
CA LYS A 43 -23.75 -7.99 8.91
C LYS A 43 -23.47 -9.49 8.88
N PRO A 44 -24.51 -10.36 8.93
CA PRO A 44 -24.33 -11.80 8.75
C PRO A 44 -23.50 -12.08 7.49
N THR A 45 -22.31 -12.65 7.69
CA THR A 45 -21.31 -12.86 6.63
C THR A 45 -21.02 -14.35 6.55
N PRO A 46 -21.15 -14.98 5.36
CA PRO A 46 -20.87 -16.40 5.21
C PRO A 46 -19.39 -16.68 5.47
N ILE A 47 -19.11 -17.77 6.18
CA ILE A 47 -17.74 -18.18 6.50
C ILE A 47 -17.17 -18.92 5.29
N LEU A 48 -16.17 -18.32 4.65
CA LEU A 48 -15.37 -19.00 3.64
C LEU A 48 -14.39 -19.94 4.33
N ARG A 49 -14.16 -21.12 3.74
CA ARG A 49 -13.20 -22.13 4.22
C ARG A 49 -12.33 -22.65 3.09
N GLY A 50 -11.28 -23.38 3.45
CA GLY A 50 -10.37 -24.01 2.49
C GLY A 50 -9.63 -22.98 1.63
N TRP A 51 -9.41 -23.30 0.36
CA TRP A 51 -8.59 -22.46 -0.53
C TRP A 51 -9.14 -21.04 -0.70
N LYS A 52 -10.47 -20.88 -0.71
CA LYS A 52 -11.12 -19.56 -0.84
C LYS A 52 -10.78 -18.64 0.35
N ALA A 53 -10.74 -19.20 1.56
CA ALA A 53 -10.34 -18.47 2.76
C ALA A 53 -8.86 -18.09 2.71
N SER A 54 -8.00 -19.03 2.30
CA SER A 54 -6.57 -18.79 2.15
C SER A 54 -6.29 -17.71 1.11
N ALA A 55 -6.90 -17.78 -0.08
CA ALA A 55 -6.73 -16.78 -1.14
C ALA A 55 -7.14 -15.37 -0.65
N LYS A 56 -8.28 -15.27 0.04
CA LYS A 56 -8.74 -13.99 0.59
C LYS A 56 -7.81 -13.45 1.67
N SER A 57 -7.25 -14.33 2.50
CA SER A 57 -6.31 -13.96 3.56
C SER A 57 -4.95 -13.54 2.99
N ILE A 58 -4.44 -14.27 1.99
CA ILE A 58 -3.22 -13.94 1.24
C ILE A 58 -3.37 -12.59 0.55
N PHE A 59 -4.52 -12.31 -0.05
CA PHE A 59 -4.78 -11.01 -0.69
C PHE A 59 -4.58 -9.82 0.27
N HIS A 60 -5.01 -9.95 1.54
CA HIS A 60 -4.79 -8.89 2.54
C HIS A 60 -3.30 -8.66 2.85
N LEU A 61 -2.51 -9.74 2.88
CA LEU A 61 -1.06 -9.66 3.08
C LEU A 61 -0.35 -9.13 1.82
N LEU A 62 -0.83 -9.52 0.64
CA LEU A 62 -0.30 -9.09 -0.65
C LEU A 62 -0.39 -7.57 -0.81
N ILE A 63 -1.51 -6.96 -0.42
CA ILE A 63 -1.66 -5.49 -0.45
C ILE A 63 -0.53 -4.82 0.32
N LEU A 64 -0.25 -5.28 1.55
CA LEU A 64 0.85 -4.72 2.34
C LEU A 64 2.19 -4.91 1.63
N SER A 65 2.47 -6.11 1.13
CA SER A 65 3.70 -6.41 0.41
C SER A 65 3.90 -5.50 -0.80
N LEU A 66 2.84 -5.18 -1.55
CA LEU A 66 2.92 -4.26 -2.69
C LEU A 66 3.36 -2.86 -2.26
N PHE A 67 2.83 -2.31 -1.17
CA PHE A 67 3.27 -1.00 -0.68
C PHE A 67 4.73 -0.97 -0.25
N ILE A 68 5.20 -2.05 0.39
CA ILE A 68 6.61 -2.20 0.76
C ILE A 68 7.48 -2.27 -0.49
N LEU A 69 7.09 -3.09 -1.47
CA LEU A 69 7.81 -3.21 -2.74
C LEU A 69 7.85 -1.87 -3.50
N PHE A 70 6.76 -1.11 -3.51
CA PHE A 70 6.73 0.23 -4.09
C PHE A 70 7.66 1.20 -3.36
N SER A 71 7.76 1.11 -2.03
CA SER A 71 8.71 1.93 -1.27
C SER A 71 10.16 1.59 -1.61
N VAL A 72 10.48 0.30 -1.73
CA VAL A 72 11.81 -0.18 -2.13
C VAL A 72 12.13 0.23 -3.57
N TRP A 73 11.20 0.07 -4.50
CA TRP A 73 11.37 0.54 -5.87
C TRP A 73 11.53 2.06 -5.92
N GLY A 74 10.74 2.79 -5.14
CA GLY A 74 10.80 4.23 -5.02
C GLY A 74 12.16 4.75 -4.58
N TYR A 75 12.92 3.98 -3.81
CA TYR A 75 14.29 4.32 -3.44
C TYR A 75 15.18 4.46 -4.69
N PHE A 76 15.10 3.52 -5.63
CA PHE A 76 15.83 3.58 -6.90
C PHE A 76 15.25 4.62 -7.87
N GLN A 77 13.96 4.94 -7.75
CA GLN A 77 13.30 5.95 -8.60
C GLN A 77 13.76 7.38 -8.26
N VAL A 78 14.09 7.66 -6.99
CA VAL A 78 14.50 9.00 -6.56
C VAL A 78 15.75 9.48 -7.29
N GLU A 79 16.69 8.59 -7.59
CA GLU A 79 17.93 8.93 -8.32
C GLU A 79 17.66 9.43 -9.74
N GLN A 80 16.52 9.04 -10.33
CA GLN A 80 16.15 9.42 -11.69
C GLN A 80 15.35 10.74 -11.74
N MET A 81 15.03 11.32 -10.59
CA MET A 81 14.19 12.52 -10.53
C MET A 81 15.04 13.79 -10.61
N PRO A 82 14.55 14.85 -11.28
CA PRO A 82 15.25 16.12 -11.33
C PRO A 82 15.32 16.74 -9.93
N HIS A 83 16.53 17.07 -9.48
CA HIS A 83 16.75 17.71 -8.17
C HIS A 83 16.69 19.23 -8.26
N GLU A 84 16.86 19.76 -9.47
CA GLU A 84 16.84 21.18 -9.81
C GLU A 84 15.87 21.40 -10.98
N ILE A 85 15.44 22.65 -11.16
CA ILE A 85 14.63 23.03 -12.32
C ILE A 85 15.54 22.94 -13.55
N PRO A 86 15.15 22.18 -14.60
CA PRO A 86 15.92 22.12 -15.83
C PRO A 86 16.16 23.53 -16.41
N ASP A 87 17.35 23.80 -16.93
CA ASP A 87 17.69 25.12 -17.49
C ASP A 87 16.81 25.50 -18.71
N ASP A 88 16.18 24.51 -19.36
CA ASP A 88 15.26 24.66 -20.48
C ASP A 88 13.79 24.81 -20.04
N PHE A 89 13.53 24.90 -18.73
CA PHE A 89 12.17 25.03 -18.22
C PHE A 89 11.65 26.46 -18.40
N ASP A 90 10.75 26.64 -19.38
CA ASP A 90 10.18 27.95 -19.70
C ASP A 90 9.21 28.46 -18.63
N LEU A 91 9.71 29.35 -17.76
CA LEU A 91 8.94 29.99 -16.70
C LEU A 91 8.07 31.16 -17.20
N SER A 92 8.22 31.60 -18.45
CA SER A 92 7.44 32.73 -19.01
C SER A 92 5.94 32.44 -19.08
N VAL A 93 5.56 31.17 -19.16
CA VAL A 93 4.17 30.68 -19.13
C VAL A 93 3.48 31.00 -17.79
N CYS A 94 4.23 31.15 -16.70
CA CYS A 94 3.70 31.50 -15.38
C CYS A 94 3.52 33.02 -15.19
N GLU A 95 4.20 33.85 -15.98
CA GLU A 95 4.14 35.31 -15.87
C GLU A 95 2.92 35.91 -16.58
N THR A 96 2.27 35.17 -17.47
CA THR A 96 1.18 35.68 -18.33
C THR A 96 -0.16 35.88 -17.62
N ASN A 97 -0.25 35.57 -16.33
CA ASN A 97 -1.47 35.71 -15.50
C ASN A 97 -1.30 36.73 -14.36
N LYS A 98 -0.48 37.77 -14.55
CA LYS A 98 -0.31 38.87 -13.60
C LYS A 98 -0.91 40.17 -14.09
#